data_AF-A0AAD4DSI8-F1
#
_entry.id   AF-A0AAD4DSI8-F1
#
_cell.length_a   1.000
_cell.length_b   1.000
_cell.length_c   1.000
_cell.angle_alpha   90.00
_cell.angle_beta   90.00
_cell.angle_gamma   90.00
#
_symmetry.space_group_name_H-M   'P 1'
#
loop_
_entity.id
_entity.type
_entity.pdbx_description
1 polymer ?
#
loop_
_entity_poly.entity_id
_entity_poly.type
_entity_poly.pdbx_seq_one_letter_code
_entity_poly.pdbx_strand_id
1 'polypeptide(L)'
;MLPCQDLLQANTEFDSESLSESDSDDSDKELVCICATIAPAPVDATSQELRQALEVTQKLLLNLCSTYWETMKRNALLEVATSKAKEDTIRTLGRKYSITHCLWVNVEIFPLCTCPDINLNSKEFWISGVSMEDGVKAELFQFIPTEEHKLMNYQSFGSQFGRGVSNAHSEMASDVKACAGAIFSLSVNIFIRGYKRHEDAGCHALLLSPHGD
;
A
#
# COMPACT_ATOMS: atom_id res chain seq x y z
N MET A 1 37.75 -7.72 18.80
CA MET A 1 36.97 -6.58 18.31
C MET A 1 35.81 -7.14 17.49
N LEU A 2 34.68 -7.31 18.16
CA LEU A 2 33.29 -7.36 17.67
C LEU A 2 32.44 -7.67 18.91
N PRO A 3 31.61 -6.74 19.41
CA PRO A 3 30.68 -7.02 20.48
C PRO A 3 29.34 -7.48 19.87
N CYS A 4 28.96 -8.73 20.12
CA CYS A 4 27.58 -9.20 19.96
C CYS A 4 26.88 -9.05 21.30
N GLN A 5 26.38 -7.85 21.61
CA GLN A 5 25.36 -7.64 22.61
C GLN A 5 24.36 -6.64 22.04
N ASP A 6 23.10 -6.87 22.38
CA ASP A 6 21.90 -6.12 22.02
C ASP A 6 21.25 -6.55 20.70
N LEU A 7 20.26 -7.44 20.82
CA LEU A 7 18.88 -7.21 20.37
C LEU A 7 18.01 -8.43 20.74
N LEU A 8 17.59 -8.47 21.99
CA LEU A 8 16.41 -9.22 22.44
C LEU A 8 15.43 -8.18 22.99
N GLN A 9 14.39 -7.87 22.21
CA GLN A 9 13.03 -7.63 22.68
C GLN A 9 12.15 -7.17 21.50
N ALA A 10 11.44 -8.13 20.92
CA ALA A 10 10.18 -7.88 20.24
C ALA A 10 9.32 -9.14 20.40
N ASN A 11 8.58 -9.19 21.50
CA ASN A 11 7.41 -10.06 21.61
C ASN A 11 6.36 -9.50 20.64
N THR A 12 5.94 -10.32 19.70
CA THR A 12 4.68 -10.12 18.97
C THR A 12 3.99 -11.46 18.95
N GLU A 13 2.84 -11.52 19.64
CA GLU A 13 1.84 -12.58 19.51
C GLU A 13 1.53 -12.75 18.02
N PHE A 14 1.82 -13.93 17.51
CA PHE A 14 1.51 -14.32 16.14
C PHE A 14 0.26 -15.20 16.20
N ASP A 15 -0.90 -14.61 15.91
CA ASP A 15 -2.13 -15.34 15.72
C ASP A 15 -1.95 -16.31 14.54
N SER A 16 -2.15 -17.59 14.85
CA SER A 16 -2.01 -18.70 13.92
C SER A 16 -3.21 -18.76 12.98
N GLU A 17 -3.13 -18.06 11.85
CA GLU A 17 -3.97 -18.36 10.69
C GLU A 17 -3.29 -19.43 9.80
N SER A 18 -3.88 -20.62 9.88
CA SER A 18 -3.65 -21.78 9.02
C SER A 18 -3.80 -21.42 7.54
N LEU A 19 -2.70 -21.48 6.78
CA LEU A 19 -2.73 -21.51 5.33
C LEU A 19 -1.75 -22.55 4.76
N SER A 20 -2.40 -23.65 4.36
CA SER A 20 -2.18 -24.47 3.16
C SER A 20 -0.76 -24.93 2.79
N GLU A 21 -0.63 -26.25 2.84
CA GLU A 21 0.32 -27.15 2.16
C GLU A 21 0.91 -26.54 0.88
N SER A 22 2.17 -26.11 0.98
CA SER A 22 3.04 -25.92 -0.18
C SER A 22 3.98 -27.12 -0.22
N ASP A 23 3.90 -27.89 -1.30
CA ASP A 23 4.83 -28.98 -1.63
C ASP A 23 6.28 -28.47 -1.58
N SER A 24 6.95 -28.74 -0.46
CA SER A 24 8.36 -28.43 -0.21
C SER A 24 9.10 -29.72 0.12
N ASP A 25 9.07 -30.66 -0.82
CA ASP A 25 9.67 -31.99 -0.70
C ASP A 25 11.22 -32.00 -0.77
N ASP A 26 11.84 -30.81 -0.74
CA ASP A 26 13.30 -30.61 -0.85
C ASP A 26 13.93 -30.04 0.44
N SER A 27 13.19 -29.27 1.24
CA SER A 27 13.70 -28.71 2.50
C SER A 27 13.94 -29.79 3.58
N ASP A 28 13.11 -30.85 3.58
CA ASP A 28 13.23 -31.93 4.56
C ASP A 28 14.47 -32.80 4.31
N LYS A 29 14.95 -32.88 3.07
CA LYS A 29 16.15 -33.66 2.72
C LYS A 29 17.44 -33.01 3.23
N GLU A 30 17.51 -31.67 3.21
CA GLU A 30 18.65 -30.94 3.76
C GLU A 30 18.72 -31.06 5.28
N LEU A 31 17.59 -30.93 5.98
CA LEU A 31 17.51 -31.10 7.44
C LEU A 31 17.86 -32.53 7.88
N VAL A 32 17.40 -33.54 7.14
CA VAL A 32 17.76 -34.95 7.37
C VAL A 32 19.27 -35.18 7.20
N CYS A 33 19.89 -34.53 6.21
CA CYS A 33 21.33 -34.64 5.97
C CYS A 33 22.16 -33.98 7.10
N ILE A 34 21.69 -32.85 7.65
CA ILE A 34 22.32 -32.18 8.79
C ILE A 34 22.23 -33.06 10.05
N CYS A 35 21.05 -33.61 10.34
CA CYS A 35 20.84 -34.51 11.48
C CYS A 35 21.69 -35.79 11.38
N ALA A 36 21.86 -36.34 10.17
CA ALA A 36 22.75 -37.47 9.94
C ALA A 36 24.25 -37.13 10.18
N THR A 37 24.63 -35.87 10.03
CA THR A 37 26.02 -35.40 10.24
C THR A 37 26.32 -35.13 11.73
N ILE A 38 25.30 -34.87 12.56
CA ILE A 38 25.41 -34.61 14.02
C ILE A 38 25.29 -35.93 14.84
N ALA A 39 25.46 -37.08 14.21
CA ALA A 39 25.47 -38.36 14.92
C ALA A 39 26.55 -38.36 16.03
N PRO A 40 26.27 -38.97 17.21
CA PRO A 40 27.22 -39.02 18.31
C PRO A 40 28.52 -39.69 17.85
N ALA A 41 29.65 -39.09 18.23
CA ALA A 41 30.97 -39.57 17.84
C ALA A 41 31.15 -41.04 18.26
N PRO A 42 31.61 -41.92 17.35
CA PRO A 42 31.89 -43.29 17.71
C PRO A 42 32.94 -43.32 18.84
N VAL A 43 32.79 -44.28 19.76
CA VAL A 43 33.56 -44.37 21.01
C VAL A 43 35.09 -44.46 20.78
N ASP A 44 35.51 -44.79 19.55
CA ASP A 44 36.91 -44.93 19.12
C ASP A 44 37.39 -43.83 18.13
N ALA A 45 36.66 -42.72 17.98
CA ALA A 45 37.04 -41.65 17.04
C ALA A 45 38.42 -41.05 17.37
N THR A 46 39.30 -40.99 16.36
CA THR A 46 40.62 -40.37 16.49
C THR A 46 40.49 -38.84 16.64
N SER A 47 41.48 -38.21 17.28
CA SER A 47 41.51 -36.75 17.44
C SER A 47 41.46 -35.98 16.10
N GLN A 48 41.98 -36.59 15.03
CA GLN A 48 41.94 -36.02 13.69
C GLN A 48 40.53 -36.01 13.10
N GLU A 49 39.79 -37.12 13.24
CA GLU A 49 38.40 -37.24 12.78
C GLU A 49 37.50 -36.24 13.49
N LEU A 50 37.69 -36.04 14.81
CA LEU A 50 36.96 -35.03 15.59
C LEU A 50 37.21 -33.60 15.08
N ARG A 51 38.46 -33.27 14.72
CA ARG A 51 38.79 -31.94 14.18
C ARG A 51 38.17 -31.72 12.80
N GLN A 52 38.20 -32.74 11.93
CA GLN A 52 37.60 -32.66 10.61
C GLN A 52 36.07 -32.53 10.70
N ALA A 53 35.42 -33.33 11.56
CA ALA A 53 33.98 -33.24 11.79
C ALA A 53 33.58 -31.85 12.31
N LEU A 54 34.36 -31.29 13.24
CA LEU A 54 34.14 -29.94 13.76
C LEU A 54 34.30 -28.87 12.67
N GLU A 55 35.34 -28.94 11.85
CA GLU A 55 35.57 -27.99 10.75
C GLU A 55 34.43 -28.04 9.72
N VAL A 56 33.97 -29.23 9.35
CA VAL A 56 32.82 -29.42 8.46
C VAL A 56 31.55 -28.84 9.09
N THR A 57 31.31 -29.11 10.36
CA THR A 57 30.14 -28.59 11.09
C THR A 57 30.16 -27.07 11.18
N GLN A 58 31.31 -26.47 11.48
CA GLN A 58 31.48 -25.02 11.53
C GLN A 58 31.24 -24.38 10.16
N LYS A 59 31.78 -24.97 9.10
CA LYS A 59 31.58 -24.50 7.73
C LYS A 59 30.10 -24.58 7.33
N LEU A 60 29.42 -25.66 7.70
CA LEU A 60 28.00 -25.86 7.46
C LEU A 60 27.15 -24.83 8.21
N LEU A 61 27.45 -24.59 9.49
CA LEU A 61 26.79 -23.57 10.30
C LEU A 61 26.95 -22.18 9.69
N LEU A 62 28.16 -21.80 9.26
CA LEU A 62 28.39 -20.51 8.60
C LEU A 62 27.60 -20.38 7.30
N ASN A 63 27.49 -21.46 6.52
CA ASN A 63 26.68 -21.47 5.30
C ASN A 63 25.17 -21.30 5.61
N LEU A 64 24.67 -22.00 6.63
CA LEU A 64 23.28 -21.86 7.10
C LEU A 64 22.99 -20.44 7.60
N CYS A 65 23.90 -19.84 8.38
CA CYS A 65 23.74 -18.46 8.82
C CYS A 65 23.70 -17.48 7.65
N SER A 66 24.55 -17.67 6.64
CA SER A 66 24.58 -16.83 5.44
C SER A 66 23.29 -16.95 4.63
N THR A 67 22.84 -18.18 4.36
CA THR A 67 21.61 -18.43 3.60
C THR A 67 20.37 -17.92 4.33
N TYR A 68 20.28 -18.13 5.65
CA TYR A 68 19.21 -17.57 6.47
C TYR A 68 19.16 -16.04 6.38
N TRP A 69 20.32 -15.37 6.49
CA TRP A 69 20.38 -13.91 6.41
C TRP A 69 19.96 -13.39 5.03
N GLU A 70 20.39 -14.05 3.95
CA GLU A 70 19.96 -13.70 2.60
C GLU A 70 18.45 -13.86 2.42
N THR A 71 17.88 -14.96 2.90
CA THR A 71 16.44 -15.21 2.84
C THR A 71 15.66 -14.17 3.64
N MET A 72 16.11 -13.83 4.85
CA MET A 72 15.52 -12.77 5.66
C MET A 72 15.53 -11.42 4.91
N LYS A 73 16.65 -11.08 4.26
CA LYS A 73 16.76 -9.87 3.45
C LYS A 73 15.82 -9.88 2.24
N ARG A 74 15.71 -11.01 1.53
CA ARG A 74 14.77 -11.15 0.40
C ARG A 74 13.32 -11.02 0.86
N ASN A 75 12.95 -11.65 1.97
CA ASN A 75 11.59 -11.56 2.53
C ASN A 75 11.26 -10.13 2.93
N ALA A 76 12.17 -9.40 3.58
CA ALA A 76 11.96 -8.00 3.90
C ALA A 76 11.73 -7.13 2.65
N LEU A 77 12.44 -7.39 1.55
CA LEU A 77 12.22 -6.68 0.29
C LEU A 77 10.88 -7.04 -0.35
N LEU A 78 10.48 -8.32 -0.28
CA LEU A 78 9.17 -8.77 -0.77
C LEU A 78 8.04 -8.11 0.00
N GLU A 79 8.10 -8.02 1.34
CA GLU A 79 7.09 -7.35 2.16
C GLU A 79 6.93 -5.86 1.82
N VAL A 80 8.05 -5.17 1.54
CA VAL A 80 8.01 -3.78 1.09
C VAL A 80 7.38 -3.67 -0.30
N ALA A 81 7.74 -4.56 -1.22
CA ALA A 81 7.21 -4.56 -2.58
C ALA A 81 5.70 -4.89 -2.61
N THR A 82 5.24 -5.88 -1.83
CA THR A 82 3.83 -6.25 -1.72
C THR A 82 3.03 -5.13 -1.06
N SER A 83 3.54 -4.50 -0.01
CA SER A 83 2.91 -3.34 0.61
C SER A 83 2.75 -2.19 -0.38
N LYS A 84 3.82 -1.85 -1.12
CA LYS A 84 3.77 -0.81 -2.15
C LYS A 84 2.76 -1.13 -3.26
N ALA A 85 2.72 -2.37 -3.73
CA ALA A 85 1.75 -2.80 -4.73
C ALA A 85 0.31 -2.63 -4.23
N LYS A 86 0.02 -2.99 -2.97
CA LYS A 86 -1.28 -2.74 -2.34
C LYS A 86 -1.61 -1.24 -2.30
N GLU A 87 -0.67 -0.40 -1.86
CA GLU A 87 -0.87 1.05 -1.84
C GLU A 87 -1.18 1.64 -3.22
N ASP A 88 -0.48 1.19 -4.27
CA ASP A 88 -0.69 1.65 -5.64
C ASP A 88 -2.06 1.20 -6.20
N THR A 89 -2.51 -0.01 -5.87
CA THR A 89 -3.88 -0.48 -6.16
C THR A 89 -4.91 0.40 -5.47
N ILE A 90 -4.73 0.70 -4.17
CA ILE A 90 -5.66 1.53 -3.39
C ILE A 90 -5.73 2.97 -3.95
N ARG A 91 -4.60 3.55 -4.34
CA ARG A 91 -4.57 4.87 -5.02
C ARG A 91 -5.33 4.83 -6.34
N THR A 92 -5.18 3.75 -7.09
CA THR A 92 -5.88 3.57 -8.37
C THR A 92 -7.38 3.49 -8.16
N LEU A 93 -7.85 2.78 -7.14
CA LEU A 93 -9.26 2.75 -6.74
C LEU A 93 -9.77 4.14 -6.37
N GLY A 94 -9.04 4.86 -5.51
CA GLY A 94 -9.40 6.24 -5.12
C GLY A 94 -9.54 7.18 -6.32
N ARG A 95 -8.57 7.11 -7.25
CA ARG A 95 -8.63 7.88 -8.50
C ARG A 95 -9.86 7.51 -9.34
N LYS A 96 -10.08 6.22 -9.61
CA LYS A 96 -11.24 5.77 -10.40
C LYS A 96 -12.56 6.19 -9.78
N TYR A 97 -12.70 6.00 -8.46
CA TYR A 97 -13.89 6.38 -7.71
C TYR A 97 -14.17 7.88 -7.84
N SER A 98 -13.16 8.72 -7.66
CA SER A 98 -13.33 10.18 -7.73
C SER A 98 -13.76 10.69 -9.09
N ILE A 99 -13.34 10.04 -10.17
CA ILE A 99 -13.71 10.41 -11.54
C ILE A 99 -15.14 10.00 -11.87
N THR A 100 -15.65 8.93 -11.25
CA THR A 100 -16.89 8.27 -11.67
C THR A 100 -18.07 8.45 -10.72
N HIS A 101 -17.81 8.65 -9.43
CA HIS A 101 -18.86 8.64 -8.39
C HIS A 101 -18.84 9.93 -7.58
N CYS A 102 -17.81 10.16 -6.75
CA CYS A 102 -17.78 11.30 -5.84
C CYS A 102 -16.40 11.98 -5.80
N LEU A 103 -16.38 13.28 -6.11
CA LEU A 103 -15.15 14.09 -6.14
C LEU A 103 -14.48 14.26 -4.76
N TRP A 104 -15.23 14.05 -3.67
CA TRP A 104 -14.77 14.31 -2.31
C TRP A 104 -15.13 13.13 -1.41
N VAL A 105 -14.12 12.59 -0.74
CA VAL A 105 -14.30 11.51 0.24
C VAL A 105 -13.65 11.94 1.55
N ASN A 106 -14.42 11.86 2.64
CA ASN A 106 -13.83 12.01 3.96
C ASN A 106 -13.00 10.76 4.27
N VAL A 107 -11.69 10.90 4.44
CA VAL A 107 -10.79 9.77 4.73
C VAL A 107 -10.99 9.19 6.14
N GLU A 108 -11.71 9.89 7.01
CA GLU A 108 -12.03 9.44 8.37
C GLU A 108 -13.09 8.33 8.39
N ILE A 109 -13.77 8.07 7.27
CA ILE A 109 -14.74 6.96 7.17
C ILE A 109 -14.05 5.58 7.17
N PHE A 110 -12.72 5.55 7.00
CA PHE A 110 -11.93 4.32 6.98
C PHE A 110 -11.39 3.97 8.38
N PRO A 111 -11.19 2.68 8.70
CA PRO A 111 -11.41 1.51 7.83
C PRO A 111 -12.89 1.18 7.64
N LEU A 112 -13.19 0.57 6.50
CA LEU A 112 -14.54 0.13 6.16
C LEU A 112 -14.62 -1.39 6.33
N CYS A 113 -15.12 -1.82 7.49
CA CYS A 113 -15.17 -3.24 7.87
C CYS A 113 -16.48 -3.93 7.46
N THR A 114 -17.58 -3.19 7.37
CA THR A 114 -18.91 -3.72 7.08
C THR A 114 -19.68 -2.81 6.15
N CYS A 115 -20.36 -3.38 5.15
CA CYS A 115 -21.28 -2.64 4.30
C CYS A 115 -22.49 -2.19 5.12
N PRO A 116 -22.81 -0.88 5.18
CA PRO A 116 -24.05 -0.42 5.78
C PRO A 116 -25.25 -0.99 5.01
N ASP A 117 -26.31 -1.40 5.72
CA ASP A 117 -27.58 -1.79 5.13
C ASP A 117 -28.40 -0.54 4.80
N ILE A 118 -28.01 0.13 3.72
CA ILE A 118 -28.64 1.38 3.27
C ILE A 118 -29.08 1.24 1.83
N ASN A 119 -30.33 1.62 1.58
CA ASN A 119 -30.85 1.73 0.23
C ASN A 119 -30.35 3.03 -0.44
N LEU A 120 -29.37 2.90 -1.33
CA LEU A 120 -28.79 4.02 -2.11
C LEU A 120 -29.82 4.76 -2.98
N ASN A 121 -30.97 4.13 -3.30
CA ASN A 121 -32.04 4.75 -4.09
C ASN A 121 -33.06 5.51 -3.22
N SER A 122 -32.92 5.48 -1.90
CA SER A 122 -33.82 6.22 -1.00
C SER A 122 -33.56 7.72 -1.07
N LYS A 123 -34.63 8.52 -1.07
CA LYS A 123 -34.52 9.98 -0.96
C LYS A 123 -33.97 10.43 0.39
N GLU A 124 -34.08 9.56 1.41
CA GLU A 124 -33.62 9.86 2.76
C GLU A 124 -32.09 9.90 2.89
N PHE A 125 -31.41 9.31 1.91
CA PHE A 125 -29.96 9.19 1.84
C PHE A 125 -29.23 10.54 1.97
N TRP A 126 -29.75 11.61 1.36
CA TRP A 126 -29.07 12.92 1.31
C TRP A 126 -29.56 13.92 2.37
N ILE A 127 -30.35 13.48 3.35
CA ILE A 127 -31.03 14.39 4.28
C ILE A 127 -30.14 14.85 5.43
N SER A 128 -29.28 13.97 5.95
CA SER A 128 -28.41 14.27 7.10
C SER A 128 -26.95 13.97 6.77
N GLY A 129 -26.03 14.68 7.43
CA GLY A 129 -24.59 14.42 7.25
C GLY A 129 -24.20 12.97 7.58
N VAL A 130 -24.83 12.38 8.60
CA VAL A 130 -24.63 10.96 8.95
C VAL A 130 -25.12 10.03 7.83
N SER A 131 -26.32 10.29 7.30
CA SER A 131 -26.88 9.50 6.19
C SER A 131 -26.04 9.63 4.92
N MET A 132 -25.49 10.81 4.65
CA MET A 132 -24.55 11.01 3.54
C MET A 132 -23.27 10.20 3.74
N GLU A 133 -22.72 10.21 4.96
CA GLU A 133 -21.50 9.46 5.27
C GLU A 133 -21.72 7.96 5.09
N ASP A 134 -22.73 7.39 5.74
CA ASP A 134 -23.02 5.95 5.62
C ASP A 134 -23.40 5.58 4.18
N GLY A 135 -23.99 6.54 3.47
CA GLY A 135 -24.24 6.42 2.06
C GLY A 135 -23.00 6.28 1.19
N VAL A 136 -22.02 7.16 1.41
CA VAL A 136 -20.69 7.06 0.76
C VAL A 136 -20.00 5.75 1.13
N LYS A 137 -20.12 5.28 2.37
CA LYS A 137 -19.58 3.98 2.78
C LYS A 137 -20.21 2.83 1.99
N ALA A 138 -21.54 2.81 1.86
CA ALA A 138 -22.24 1.78 1.10
C ALA A 138 -21.90 1.82 -0.40
N GLU A 139 -21.79 3.01 -0.99
CA GLU A 139 -21.36 3.18 -2.38
C GLU A 139 -19.92 2.69 -2.60
N LEU A 140 -18.99 3.02 -1.71
CA LEU A 140 -17.60 2.54 -1.78
C LEU A 140 -17.52 1.02 -1.70
N PHE A 141 -18.31 0.38 -0.82
CA PHE A 141 -18.38 -1.08 -0.73
C PHE A 141 -18.89 -1.73 -2.01
N GLN A 142 -19.85 -1.12 -2.70
CA GLN A 142 -20.36 -1.61 -3.99
C GLN A 142 -19.40 -1.31 -5.15
N PHE A 143 -18.68 -0.20 -5.08
CA PHE A 143 -17.73 0.21 -6.10
C PHE A 143 -16.47 -0.66 -6.12
N ILE A 144 -15.93 -0.99 -4.94
CA ILE A 144 -14.71 -1.79 -4.83
C ILE A 144 -15.06 -3.26 -5.12
N PRO A 145 -14.35 -3.92 -6.05
CA PRO A 145 -14.55 -5.35 -6.33
C PRO A 145 -14.41 -6.19 -5.06
N THR A 146 -15.23 -7.25 -4.94
CA THR A 146 -15.27 -8.11 -3.74
C THR A 146 -13.90 -8.76 -3.45
N GLU A 147 -13.13 -9.05 -4.48
CA GLU A 147 -11.77 -9.60 -4.39
C GLU A 147 -10.80 -8.63 -3.69
N GLU A 148 -11.08 -7.34 -3.77
CA GLU A 148 -10.27 -6.25 -3.23
C GLU A 148 -10.80 -5.74 -1.88
N HIS A 149 -11.93 -6.26 -1.36
CA HIS A 149 -12.47 -5.86 -0.05
C HIS A 149 -11.48 -6.06 1.10
N LYS A 150 -10.58 -7.05 1.00
CA LYS A 150 -9.50 -7.24 1.98
C LYS A 150 -8.57 -6.03 2.09
N LEU A 151 -8.42 -5.24 1.01
CA LEU A 151 -7.63 -4.02 1.03
C LEU A 151 -8.28 -2.95 1.89
N MET A 152 -9.61 -2.92 2.04
CA MET A 152 -10.34 -1.91 2.83
C MET A 152 -10.00 -1.97 4.33
N ASN A 153 -9.47 -3.11 4.79
CA ASN A 153 -8.96 -3.32 6.15
C ASN A 153 -7.46 -2.97 6.29
N TYR A 154 -6.78 -2.60 5.21
CA TYR A 154 -5.36 -2.24 5.25
C TYR A 154 -5.18 -0.93 6.03
N GLN A 155 -4.21 -0.90 6.96
CA GLN A 155 -4.01 0.21 7.88
C GLN A 155 -3.89 1.58 7.19
N SER A 156 -3.24 1.63 6.03
CA SER A 156 -3.08 2.87 5.25
C SER A 156 -4.12 3.06 4.14
N PHE A 157 -5.20 2.26 4.11
CA PHE A 157 -6.20 2.34 3.04
C PHE A 157 -6.74 3.75 2.85
N GLY A 158 -7.28 4.36 3.91
CA GLY A 158 -7.90 5.69 3.80
C GLY A 158 -6.94 6.77 3.33
N SER A 159 -5.69 6.75 3.78
CA SER A 159 -4.68 7.74 3.37
C SER A 159 -4.24 7.56 1.91
N GLN A 160 -4.06 6.32 1.47
CA GLN A 160 -3.67 6.02 0.09
C GLN A 160 -4.84 6.24 -0.89
N PHE A 161 -6.05 5.89 -0.49
CA PHE A 161 -7.27 6.12 -1.25
C PHE A 161 -7.52 7.63 -1.41
N GLY A 162 -7.46 8.39 -0.31
CA GLY A 162 -7.57 9.85 -0.32
C GLY A 162 -6.50 10.54 -1.16
N ARG A 163 -5.27 9.99 -1.20
CA ARG A 163 -4.22 10.47 -2.12
C ARG A 163 -4.60 10.24 -3.58
N GLY A 164 -5.17 9.08 -3.90
CA GLY A 164 -5.73 8.79 -5.23
C GLY A 164 -6.80 9.79 -5.65
N VAL A 165 -7.76 10.06 -4.76
CA VAL A 165 -8.81 11.08 -4.94
C VAL A 165 -8.21 12.48 -5.17
N SER A 166 -7.28 12.89 -4.31
CA SER A 166 -6.65 14.22 -4.37
C SER A 166 -5.85 14.43 -5.66
N ASN A 167 -5.17 13.38 -6.14
CA ASN A 167 -4.44 13.41 -7.40
C ASN A 167 -5.39 13.62 -8.57
N ALA A 168 -6.48 12.85 -8.64
CA ALA A 168 -7.49 12.98 -9.68
C ALA A 168 -8.12 14.38 -9.70
N HIS A 169 -8.46 14.90 -8.53
CA HIS A 169 -9.00 16.25 -8.40
C HIS A 169 -8.00 17.31 -8.88
N SER A 170 -6.72 17.18 -8.53
CA SER A 170 -5.67 18.11 -8.97
C SER A 170 -5.48 18.09 -10.49
N GLU A 171 -5.53 16.90 -11.10
CA GLU A 171 -5.48 16.74 -12.56
C GLU A 171 -6.72 17.37 -13.23
N MET A 172 -7.92 17.05 -12.77
CA MET A 172 -9.17 17.64 -13.29
C MET A 172 -9.18 19.17 -13.17
N ALA A 173 -8.75 19.71 -12.02
CA ALA A 173 -8.64 21.14 -11.82
C ALA A 173 -7.60 21.77 -12.77
N SER A 174 -6.48 21.10 -13.03
CA SER A 174 -5.48 21.54 -14.01
C SER A 174 -6.07 21.58 -15.41
N ASP A 175 -6.79 20.55 -15.82
CA ASP A 175 -7.41 20.45 -17.15
C ASP A 175 -8.49 21.53 -17.35
N VAL A 176 -9.35 21.76 -16.34
CA VAL A 176 -10.35 22.83 -16.37
C VAL A 176 -9.67 24.20 -16.53
N LYS A 177 -8.57 24.46 -15.82
CA LYS A 177 -7.81 25.71 -15.93
C LYS A 177 -7.16 25.86 -17.31
N ALA A 178 -6.63 24.78 -17.87
CA ALA A 178 -6.06 24.77 -19.22
C ALA A 178 -7.13 25.07 -20.28
N CYS A 179 -8.30 24.41 -20.18
CA CYS A 179 -9.45 24.66 -21.03
C CYS A 179 -9.94 26.10 -20.92
N ALA A 180 -10.04 26.66 -19.71
CA ALA A 180 -10.39 28.06 -19.51
C ALA A 180 -9.40 29.00 -20.19
N GLY A 181 -8.09 28.75 -20.04
CA GLY A 181 -7.05 29.50 -20.76
C GLY A 181 -7.25 29.49 -22.27
N ALA A 182 -7.54 28.33 -22.84
CA ALA A 182 -7.80 28.19 -24.27
C ALA A 182 -9.08 28.94 -24.72
N ILE A 183 -10.21 28.74 -24.02
CA ILE A 183 -11.50 29.36 -24.34
C ILE A 183 -11.41 30.89 -24.29
N PHE A 184 -10.79 31.41 -23.25
CA PHE A 184 -10.69 32.86 -23.03
C PHE A 184 -9.48 33.50 -23.74
N SER A 185 -8.67 32.72 -24.46
CA SER A 185 -7.39 33.18 -25.04
C SER A 185 -6.50 33.88 -24.01
N LEU A 186 -6.50 33.37 -22.78
CA LEU A 186 -5.76 33.89 -21.64
C LEU A 186 -4.65 32.91 -21.22
N SER A 187 -3.62 33.43 -20.57
CA SER A 187 -2.57 32.60 -19.99
C SER A 187 -3.14 31.69 -18.90
N VAL A 188 -2.84 30.39 -18.96
CA VAL A 188 -3.27 29.41 -17.93
C VAL A 188 -2.80 29.81 -16.52
N ASN A 189 -1.69 30.54 -16.41
CA ASN A 189 -1.18 31.02 -15.12
C ASN A 189 -2.17 31.92 -14.37
N ILE A 190 -3.04 32.65 -15.09
CA ILE A 190 -4.11 33.49 -14.53
C ILE A 190 -5.07 32.62 -13.70
N PHE A 191 -5.41 31.42 -14.18
CA PHE A 191 -6.32 30.51 -13.51
C PHE A 191 -5.64 29.66 -12.43
N ILE A 192 -4.32 29.46 -12.54
CA ILE A 192 -3.55 28.71 -11.53
C ILE A 192 -3.21 29.59 -10.32
N ARG A 193 -2.71 30.80 -10.55
CA ARG A 193 -2.15 31.68 -9.50
C ARG A 193 -3.04 32.86 -9.14
N GLY A 194 -4.17 32.99 -9.83
CA GLY A 194 -4.95 34.22 -9.82
C GLY A 194 -4.31 35.30 -10.71
N TYR A 195 -5.01 36.43 -10.82
CA TYR A 195 -4.56 37.58 -11.57
C TYR A 195 -4.67 38.84 -10.73
N LYS A 196 -3.86 39.84 -11.07
CA LYS A 196 -3.96 41.16 -10.48
C LYS A 196 -4.93 41.98 -11.31
N ARG A 197 -6.07 42.32 -10.71
CA ARG A 197 -7.19 43.01 -11.38
C ARG A 197 -6.79 44.25 -12.18
N HIS A 198 -5.78 44.98 -11.73
CA HIS A 198 -5.34 46.25 -12.32
C HIS A 198 -4.17 46.12 -13.30
N GLU A 199 -3.48 44.98 -13.33
CA GLU A 199 -2.29 44.78 -14.19
C GLU A 199 -2.61 43.90 -15.40
N ASP A 200 -3.67 43.08 -15.34
CA ASP A 200 -4.03 42.14 -16.39
C ASP A 200 -5.13 42.69 -17.30
N ALA A 201 -4.72 43.41 -18.34
CA ALA A 201 -5.62 44.05 -19.30
C ALA A 201 -6.52 43.03 -20.03
N GLY A 202 -6.04 41.81 -20.26
CA GLY A 202 -6.83 40.75 -20.91
C GLY A 202 -7.99 40.28 -20.04
N CYS A 203 -7.73 40.04 -18.75
CA CYS A 203 -8.80 39.72 -17.79
C CYS A 203 -9.79 40.88 -17.61
N HIS A 204 -9.28 42.11 -17.57
CA HIS A 204 -10.13 43.30 -17.40
C HIS A 204 -11.06 43.50 -18.61
N ALA A 205 -10.55 43.29 -19.83
CA ALA A 205 -11.36 43.36 -21.05
C ALA A 205 -12.50 42.33 -21.05
N LEU A 206 -12.23 41.08 -20.64
CA LEU A 206 -13.24 40.02 -20.51
C LEU A 206 -14.35 40.35 -19.51
N LEU A 207 -14.00 41.00 -18.39
CA LEU A 207 -14.97 41.40 -17.37
C LEU A 207 -15.86 42.56 -17.82
N LEU A 208 -15.33 43.47 -18.63
CA LEU A 208 -16.06 44.66 -19.09
C LEU A 208 -16.89 44.39 -20.36
N SER A 209 -16.45 43.47 -21.23
CA SER A 209 -17.11 43.15 -22.49
C SER A 209 -17.18 41.63 -22.71
N PRO A 210 -18.11 40.93 -22.05
CA PRO A 210 -18.20 39.46 -22.10
C PRO A 210 -18.61 38.88 -23.46
N HIS A 211 -18.94 39.70 -24.45
CA HIS A 211 -19.44 39.23 -25.75
C HIS A 211 -18.40 39.18 -26.86
N GLY A 212 -17.24 39.86 -26.72
CA GLY A 212 -16.31 40.04 -27.83
C GLY A 212 -16.97 40.83 -28.96
N ASP A 213 -16.33 41.91 -29.41
CA ASP A 213 -16.82 42.61 -30.61
C ASP A 213 -16.71 41.72 -31.86
#